data_AF-A0A355WJR4-F1
#
_entry.id   AF-A0A355WJR4-F1
#
_cell.length_a   1.000
_cell.length_b   1.000
_cell.length_c   1.000
_cell.angle_alpha   90.00
_cell.angle_beta   90.00
_cell.angle_gamma   90.00
#
_symmetry.space_group_name_H-M   'P 1'
#
loop_
_entity.id
_entity.type
_entity.pdbx_description
1 polymer ?
#
loop_
_entity_poly.entity_id
_entity_poly.type
_entity_poly.pdbx_seq_one_letter_code
_entity_poly.pdbx_strand_id
1 'polypeptide(L)'
;MNVSRETIERLKIYESLLLKWNPAINLVGQSTISQVWIRHFLDSAQLWNLRPKNTKTWLDLGSGGGFPGLIVAILAVEYDPSLSVTLVESDARKASFLLKVSQETGITPKIARSE
;
A
#
# COMPACT_ATOMS: atom_id res chain seq x y z
N MET A 1 -12.15 8.05 -9.70
CA MET A 1 -11.08 7.44 -10.52
C MET A 1 -11.56 6.06 -10.91
N ASN A 2 -11.43 5.69 -12.18
CA ASN A 2 -11.77 4.34 -12.64
C ASN A 2 -10.46 3.62 -12.91
N VAL A 3 -10.26 2.44 -12.33
CA VAL A 3 -9.03 1.63 -12.43
C VAL A 3 -9.29 0.38 -13.26
N SER A 4 -8.22 -0.19 -13.82
CA SER A 4 -8.27 -1.47 -14.52
C SER A 4 -8.73 -2.62 -13.61
N ARG A 5 -9.16 -3.73 -14.23
CA ARG A 5 -9.51 -4.96 -13.53
C ARG A 5 -8.31 -5.53 -12.78
N GLU A 6 -7.14 -5.47 -13.39
CA GLU A 6 -5.87 -5.94 -12.84
C GLU A 6 -5.49 -5.15 -11.58
N THR A 7 -5.73 -3.83 -11.56
CA THR A 7 -5.54 -3.00 -10.38
C THR A 7 -6.51 -3.40 -9.26
N ILE A 8 -7.79 -3.63 -9.57
CA ILE A 8 -8.77 -4.13 -8.58
C ILE A 8 -8.36 -5.50 -8.02
N GLU A 9 -7.85 -6.41 -8.85
CA GLU A 9 -7.37 -7.72 -8.42
C GLU A 9 -6.20 -7.59 -7.44
N ARG A 10 -5.22 -6.70 -7.71
CA ARG A 10 -4.13 -6.40 -6.76
C ARG A 10 -4.64 -5.85 -5.44
N LEU A 11 -5.62 -4.94 -5.47
CA LEU A 11 -6.23 -4.39 -4.27
C LEU A 11 -6.97 -5.47 -3.45
N LYS A 12 -7.68 -6.39 -4.10
CA LYS A 12 -8.33 -7.53 -3.42
C LYS A 12 -7.31 -8.49 -2.79
N ILE A 13 -6.18 -8.75 -3.45
CA ILE A 13 -5.08 -9.53 -2.88
C ILE A 13 -4.55 -8.85 -1.62
N TYR A 14 -4.32 -7.54 -1.69
CA TYR A 14 -3.88 -6.74 -0.54
C TYR A 14 -4.89 -6.79 0.61
N GLU A 15 -6.19 -6.61 0.34
CA GLU A 15 -7.25 -6.73 1.35
C GLU A 15 -7.23 -8.12 2.03
N SER A 16 -7.17 -9.19 1.24
CA SER A 16 -7.16 -10.56 1.75
C SER A 16 -5.96 -10.82 2.68
N LEU A 17 -4.77 -10.35 2.28
CA LEU A 17 -3.57 -10.44 3.12
C LEU A 17 -3.70 -9.61 4.38
N LEU A 18 -4.23 -8.38 4.28
CA LEU A 18 -4.45 -7.50 5.43
C LEU A 18 -5.36 -8.18 6.44
N LEU A 19 -6.53 -8.68 6.02
CA LEU A 19 -7.48 -9.37 6.89
C LEU A 19 -6.87 -10.60 7.55
N LYS A 20 -6.04 -11.34 6.82
CA LYS A 20 -5.35 -12.54 7.32
C LYS A 20 -4.28 -12.21 8.37
N TRP A 21 -3.51 -11.14 8.17
CA TRP A 21 -2.36 -10.81 9.03
C TRP A 21 -2.73 -9.88 10.18
N ASN A 22 -3.77 -9.06 10.04
CA ASN A 22 -4.14 -8.06 11.04
C ASN A 22 -4.32 -8.62 12.47
N PRO A 23 -4.97 -9.79 12.68
CA PRO A 23 -5.14 -10.35 14.03
C PRO A 23 -3.83 -10.68 14.75
N ALA A 24 -2.75 -10.94 14.00
CA ALA A 24 -1.46 -11.34 14.57
C ALA A 24 -0.53 -10.16 14.87
N ILE A 25 -0.58 -9.09 14.06
CA ILE A 25 0.44 -8.03 14.10
C ILE A 25 -0.13 -6.60 14.06
N ASN A 26 -1.45 -6.42 14.14
CA ASN A 26 -2.13 -5.12 14.24
C ASN A 26 -1.69 -4.11 13.16
N LEU A 27 -2.07 -4.36 11.91
CA LEU A 27 -1.73 -3.54 10.74
C LEU A 27 -2.61 -2.28 10.64
N VAL A 28 -3.89 -2.42 10.99
CA VAL A 28 -4.87 -1.34 11.11
C VAL A 28 -5.70 -1.52 12.39
N GLY A 29 -6.30 -0.44 12.87
CA GLY A 29 -7.12 -0.46 14.09
C GLY A 29 -8.34 -1.36 13.95
N GLN A 30 -8.66 -2.10 15.02
CA GLN A 30 -9.78 -3.06 15.08
C GLN A 30 -11.14 -2.44 14.70
N SER A 31 -11.35 -1.17 15.04
CA SER A 31 -12.58 -0.44 14.70
C SER A 31 -12.71 -0.10 13.21
N THR A 32 -11.63 -0.21 12.44
CA THR A 32 -11.57 0.18 11.02
C THR A 32 -11.42 -0.97 10.05
N ILE A 33 -11.06 -2.17 10.52
CA ILE A 33 -10.80 -3.34 9.66
C ILE A 33 -12.04 -3.75 8.85
N SER A 34 -13.24 -3.63 9.41
CA SER A 34 -14.51 -3.92 8.72
C SER A 34 -14.87 -2.90 7.63
N GLN A 35 -14.20 -1.74 7.62
CA GLN A 35 -14.42 -0.66 6.67
C GLN A 35 -13.15 -0.35 5.87
N VAL A 36 -12.28 -1.34 5.68
CA VAL A 36 -10.95 -1.14 5.11
C VAL A 36 -10.97 -0.44 3.75
N TRP A 37 -11.94 -0.76 2.89
CA TRP A 37 -12.08 -0.15 1.59
C TRP A 37 -12.28 1.37 1.66
N ILE A 38 -13.14 1.83 2.57
CA ILE A 38 -13.48 3.25 2.69
C ILE A 38 -12.41 3.97 3.50
N ARG A 39 -12.05 3.42 4.66
CA ARG A 39 -11.20 4.09 5.65
C ARG A 39 -9.72 4.09 5.31
N HIS A 40 -9.26 3.14 4.50
CA HIS A 40 -7.84 2.99 4.19
C HIS A 40 -7.57 3.02 2.68
N PHE A 41 -8.26 2.21 1.88
CA PHE A 41 -7.96 2.08 0.45
C PHE A 41 -8.37 3.33 -0.34
N LEU A 42 -9.64 3.72 -0.24
CA LEU A 42 -10.17 4.89 -0.93
C LEU A 42 -9.52 6.18 -0.43
N ASP A 43 -9.32 6.29 0.89
CA ASP A 43 -8.64 7.44 1.50
C ASP A 43 -7.21 7.60 0.95
N SER A 44 -6.43 6.53 0.92
CA SER A 44 -5.07 6.55 0.34
C SER A 44 -5.07 6.85 -1.16
N ALA A 45 -6.02 6.30 -1.91
CA ALA A 45 -6.11 6.50 -3.35
C ALA A 45 -6.40 7.96 -3.74
N GLN A 46 -7.05 8.74 -2.88
CA GLN A 46 -7.29 10.17 -3.13
C GLN A 46 -5.98 10.96 -3.24
N LEU A 47 -4.95 10.56 -2.48
CA LEU A 47 -3.64 11.22 -2.51
C LEU A 47 -2.96 11.13 -3.89
N TRP A 48 -3.29 10.12 -4.69
CA TRP A 48 -2.76 9.98 -6.06
C TRP A 48 -3.01 11.23 -6.91
N ASN A 49 -4.21 11.79 -6.82
CA ASN A 49 -4.61 12.96 -7.61
C ASN A 49 -4.10 14.28 -7.03
N LEU A 50 -3.71 14.30 -5.75
CA LEU A 50 -3.23 15.48 -5.06
C LEU A 50 -1.72 15.68 -5.23
N ARG A 51 -0.99 14.66 -5.71
CA ARG A 51 0.46 14.75 -5.90
C ARG A 51 0.82 15.75 -7.01
N PRO A 52 1.96 16.44 -6.90
CA PRO A 52 2.49 17.24 -8.00
C PRO A 52 2.65 16.41 -9.30
N LYS A 53 2.32 16.99 -10.46
CA LYS A 53 2.36 16.27 -11.75
C LYS A 53 3.73 15.68 -12.10
N ASN A 54 4.81 16.29 -11.59
CA ASN A 54 6.19 15.89 -11.87
C ASN A 54 6.82 15.07 -10.74
N THR A 55 6.02 14.53 -9.81
CA THR A 55 6.53 13.66 -8.74
C THR A 55 7.24 12.45 -9.34
N LYS A 56 8.52 12.29 -9.01
CA LYS A 56 9.34 11.13 -9.41
C LYS A 56 9.54 10.11 -8.31
N THR A 57 9.40 10.55 -7.06
CA THR A 57 9.61 9.72 -5.88
C THR A 57 8.44 9.89 -4.92
N TRP A 58 8.01 8.78 -4.33
CA TRP A 58 7.07 8.76 -3.22
C TRP A 58 7.74 8.05 -2.05
N LEU A 59 7.80 8.72 -0.89
CA LEU A 59 8.34 8.14 0.33
C LEU A 59 7.22 8.07 1.37
N ASP A 60 6.97 6.86 1.87
CA ASP A 60 6.03 6.60 2.95
C ASP A 60 6.82 6.22 4.21
N LEU A 61 6.75 7.07 5.24
CA LEU A 61 7.49 6.91 6.49
C LEU A 61 6.59 6.32 7.58
N GLY A 62 6.98 5.18 8.14
CA GLY A 62 6.13 4.45 9.09
C GLY A 62 4.97 3.77 8.37
N SER A 63 5.27 3.10 7.26
CA SER A 63 4.26 2.58 6.32
C SER A 63 3.28 1.60 6.97
N GLY A 64 3.65 0.92 8.06
CA GLY A 64 2.74 0.14 8.90
C GLY A 64 1.99 -0.94 8.12
N GLY A 65 0.66 -0.79 8.07
CA GLY A 65 -0.23 -1.63 7.27
C GLY A 65 -0.08 -1.46 5.76
N GLY A 66 0.76 -0.54 5.28
CA GLY A 66 1.01 -0.21 3.89
C GLY A 66 0.24 0.99 3.35
N PHE A 67 -0.31 1.83 4.23
CA PHE A 67 -1.10 3.00 3.83
C PHE A 67 -0.32 4.30 4.09
N PRO A 68 -0.26 5.22 3.11
CA PRO A 68 -0.84 5.12 1.76
C PRO A 68 0.05 4.39 0.73
N GLY A 69 1.29 4.03 1.08
CA GLY A 69 2.33 3.73 0.10
C GLY A 69 2.09 2.51 -0.80
N LEU A 70 1.53 1.41 -0.30
CA LEU A 70 1.19 0.24 -1.16
C LEU A 70 0.06 0.56 -2.13
N ILE A 71 -0.92 1.37 -1.72
CA ILE A 71 -1.99 1.82 -2.62
C ILE A 71 -1.39 2.67 -3.75
N VAL A 72 -0.50 3.60 -3.41
CA VAL A 72 0.21 4.42 -4.40
C VAL A 72 1.07 3.55 -5.33
N ALA A 73 1.78 2.56 -4.80
CA ALA A 73 2.58 1.64 -5.61
C ALA A 73 1.72 0.82 -6.59
N ILE A 74 0.55 0.34 -6.16
CA ILE A 74 -0.40 -0.37 -7.03
C ILE A 74 -0.91 0.56 -8.14
N LEU A 75 -1.33 1.79 -7.80
CA LEU A 75 -1.80 2.77 -8.79
C LEU A 75 -0.70 3.19 -9.77
N ALA A 76 0.55 3.26 -9.31
CA ALA A 76 1.70 3.61 -10.14
C ALA A 76 1.93 2.61 -11.27
N VAL A 77 1.69 1.31 -11.05
CA VAL A 77 1.80 0.29 -12.11
C VAL A 77 0.91 0.61 -13.30
N GLU A 78 -0.28 1.15 -13.08
CA GLU A 78 -1.22 1.50 -14.15
C GLU A 78 -0.95 2.89 -14.74
N TYR A 79 -0.73 3.88 -13.87
CA TYR A 79 -0.82 5.29 -14.28
C TYR A 79 0.53 6.00 -14.43
N ASP A 80 1.57 5.54 -13.74
CA ASP A 80 2.90 6.16 -13.81
C ASP A 80 3.99 5.15 -13.40
N PRO A 81 4.37 4.21 -14.29
CA PRO A 81 5.39 3.21 -13.99
C PRO A 81 6.78 3.80 -13.69
N SER A 82 6.98 5.09 -13.97
CA SER A 82 8.23 5.80 -13.67
C SER A 82 8.32 6.29 -12.22
N LEU A 83 7.21 6.30 -11.48
CA LEU A 83 7.17 6.73 -10.09
C LEU A 83 7.87 5.70 -9.19
N SER A 84 8.93 6.14 -8.52
CA SER A 84 9.64 5.30 -7.55
C SER A 84 9.00 5.40 -6.18
N VAL A 85 8.39 4.32 -5.68
CA VAL A 85 7.77 4.28 -4.36
C VAL A 85 8.70 3.58 -3.36
N THR A 86 8.95 4.23 -2.22
CA THR A 86 9.73 3.70 -1.10
C THR A 86 8.87 3.68 0.16
N LEU A 87 8.85 2.53 0.84
CA LEU A 87 8.17 2.30 2.11
C LEU A 87 9.22 2.11 3.20
N VAL A 88 9.12 2.87 4.29
CA VAL A 88 10.04 2.78 5.44
C VAL A 88 9.26 2.24 6.63
N GLU A 89 9.71 1.12 7.17
CA GLU A 89 9.09 0.49 8.33
C GLU A 89 10.15 -0.09 9.28
N SER A 90 10.02 0.23 10.56
CA SER A 90 10.89 -0.21 11.65
C SER A 90 10.53 -1.62 12.16
N ASP A 91 9.24 -1.95 12.26
CA ASP A 91 8.76 -3.24 12.74
C ASP A 91 8.98 -4.33 11.68
N ALA A 92 9.80 -5.32 12.01
CA ALA A 92 10.18 -6.41 11.10
C ALA A 92 8.99 -7.23 10.58
N ARG A 93 7.95 -7.41 11.40
CA ARG A 93 6.75 -8.18 11.02
C ARG A 93 5.90 -7.39 10.05
N LYS A 94 5.76 -6.08 10.28
CA LYS A 94 5.06 -5.18 9.34
C LYS A 94 5.84 -5.05 8.03
N ALA A 95 7.16 -4.91 8.06
CA ALA A 95 7.99 -4.93 6.86
C ALA A 95 7.82 -6.23 6.06
N SER A 96 7.74 -7.38 6.76
CA SER A 96 7.48 -8.69 6.13
C SER A 96 6.08 -8.75 5.49
N PHE A 97 5.08 -8.13 6.12
CA PHE A 97 3.76 -7.96 5.51
C PHE A 97 3.82 -7.14 4.22
N LEU A 98 4.51 -6.00 4.21
CA LEU A 98 4.67 -5.15 3.01
C LEU A 98 5.36 -5.92 1.87
N LEU A 99 6.39 -6.70 2.19
CA LEU A 99 7.08 -7.57 1.23
C LEU A 99 6.13 -8.62 0.66
N LYS A 100 5.31 -9.25 1.51
CA LYS A 100 4.37 -10.27 1.08
C LYS A 100 3.30 -9.70 0.14
N VAL A 101 2.74 -8.53 0.46
CA VAL A 101 1.79 -7.85 -0.44
C VAL A 101 2.47 -7.52 -1.77
N SER A 102 3.70 -7.01 -1.73
CA SER A 102 4.44 -6.65 -2.94
C SER A 102 4.64 -7.85 -3.86
N GLN A 103 5.04 -9.00 -3.29
CA GLN A 103 5.21 -10.26 -4.02
C GLN A 103 3.90 -10.77 -4.64
N GLU A 104 2.81 -10.84 -3.88
CA GLU A 104 1.54 -11.42 -4.34
C GLU A 104 0.81 -10.52 -5.35
N THR A 105 1.06 -9.21 -5.32
CA THR A 105 0.49 -8.25 -6.28
C THR A 105 1.39 -7.97 -7.47
N GLY A 106 2.63 -8.46 -7.45
CA GLY A 106 3.65 -8.25 -8.49
C GLY A 106 4.17 -6.82 -8.59
N ILE A 107 4.00 -6.00 -7.55
CA ILE A 107 4.53 -4.63 -7.49
C ILE A 107 5.92 -4.62 -6.85
N THR A 108 6.72 -3.60 -7.14
CA THR A 108 8.12 -3.54 -6.70
C THR A 108 8.48 -2.23 -5.99
N PRO A 109 7.77 -1.82 -4.92
CA PRO A 109 8.21 -0.71 -4.10
C PRO A 109 9.52 -1.09 -3.39
N LYS A 110 10.38 -0.09 -3.16
CA LYS A 110 11.54 -0.27 -2.30
C LYS A 110 11.07 -0.33 -0.85
N ILE A 111 11.35 -1.42 -0.13
CA ILE A 111 11.03 -1.53 1.30
C ILE A 111 12.32 -1.41 2.09
N ALA A 112 12.44 -0.33 2.86
CA ALA A 112 13.60 -0.04 3.70
C ALA A 112 13.23 -0.19 5.18
N ARG A 113 14.20 -0.65 5.98
CA ARG A 113 14.07 -0.68 7.44
C ARG A 113 14.86 0.49 8.02
N SER A 114 14.24 1.27 8.89
CA SER A 114 14.96 2.22 9.73
C SER A 114 15.53 1.46 10.93
N GLU A 115 16.84 1.52 11.11
CA GLU A 115 17.53 1.01 12.31
C GLU A 115 17.18 1.80 13.56
#